data_AF-A0A0R2JM71-F1
#
_entry.id   AF-A0A0R2JM71-F1
#
_cell.length_a   1.000
_cell.length_b   1.000
_cell.length_c   1.000
_cell.angle_alpha   90.00
_cell.angle_beta   90.00
_cell.angle_gamma   90.00
#
_symmetry.space_group_name_H-M   'P 1'
#
loop_
_entity.id
_entity.type
_entity.pdbx_description
1 polymer ?
#
loop_
_entity_poly.entity_id
_entity_poly.type
_entity_poly.pdbx_seq_one_letter_code
_entity_poly.pdbx_strand_id
1 'polypeptide(L)'
;MTKTIKELAKELDVSNQYIQKVIHQLPKSKQPQKANGVFKITSNVEAAIREYMRTSHRKKATKQPDNSSSSVVRLQQRYIDKLEQQLDEKDRQISKLQEQNIENQKLIDQEQQLHLVDQERIKEIEWPEKQNNPTSKETREETTDNQQKEQPKNGFFKRLFGK
;
A
#
# COMPACT_ATOMS: atom_id res chain seq x y z
N MET A 1 1.80 -50.13 52.34
CA MET A 1 3.01 -49.28 52.44
C MET A 1 2.64 -47.83 52.14
N THR A 2 3.25 -46.86 52.81
CA THR A 2 3.06 -45.41 52.57
C THR A 2 4.33 -44.83 51.96
N LYS A 3 4.21 -44.14 50.83
CA LYS A 3 5.32 -43.48 50.15
C LYS A 3 5.31 -41.98 50.41
N THR A 4 6.46 -41.34 50.27
CA THR A 4 6.59 -39.88 50.22
C THR A 4 6.51 -39.37 48.79
N ILE A 5 6.29 -38.06 48.63
CA ILE A 5 6.36 -37.41 47.31
C ILE A 5 7.72 -37.66 46.63
N LYS A 6 8.82 -37.64 47.40
CA LYS A 6 10.17 -37.84 46.87
C LYS A 6 10.37 -39.24 46.31
N GLU A 7 9.87 -40.25 47.01
CA GLU A 7 9.94 -41.65 46.56
C GLU A 7 9.10 -41.88 45.32
N LEU A 8 7.86 -41.37 45.31
CA LEU A 8 6.98 -41.50 44.16
C LEU A 8 7.52 -40.73 42.93
N ALA A 9 8.08 -39.55 43.13
CA ALA A 9 8.68 -38.74 42.07
C ALA A 9 9.88 -39.46 41.43
N LYS A 10 10.74 -40.08 42.26
CA LYS A 10 11.88 -40.88 41.78
C LYS A 10 11.44 -42.12 41.02
N GLU A 11 10.38 -42.80 41.47
CA GLU A 11 9.84 -43.99 40.80
C GLU A 11 9.18 -43.66 39.45
N LEU A 12 8.51 -42.50 39.36
CA LEU A 12 7.81 -42.05 38.17
C LEU A 12 8.69 -41.20 37.22
N ASP A 13 9.97 -41.02 37.53
CA ASP A 13 10.91 -40.15 36.81
C ASP A 13 10.36 -38.74 36.51
N VAL A 14 9.78 -38.12 37.54
CA VAL A 14 9.20 -36.76 37.46
C VAL A 14 9.68 -35.89 38.60
N SER A 15 9.53 -34.57 38.47
CA SER A 15 9.92 -33.65 39.54
C SER A 15 8.97 -33.74 40.75
N ASN A 16 9.50 -33.51 41.95
CA ASN A 16 8.71 -33.41 43.18
C ASN A 16 7.59 -32.36 43.07
N GLN A 17 7.88 -31.24 42.38
CA GLN A 17 6.92 -30.17 42.13
C GLN A 17 5.77 -30.63 41.23
N TYR A 18 6.05 -31.48 40.23
CA TYR A 18 5.02 -32.02 39.37
C TYR A 18 4.04 -32.91 40.14
N ILE A 19 4.54 -33.80 41.00
CA ILE A 19 3.69 -34.62 41.87
C ILE A 19 2.84 -33.73 42.82
N GLN A 20 3.41 -32.67 43.40
CA GLN A 20 2.64 -31.72 44.20
C GLN A 20 1.53 -31.04 43.39
N LYS A 21 1.83 -30.64 42.15
CA LYS A 21 0.83 -30.05 41.25
C LYS A 21 -0.30 -31.03 40.95
N VAL A 22 0.02 -32.29 40.65
CA VAL A 22 -0.97 -33.34 40.41
C VAL A 22 -1.83 -33.56 41.65
N ILE A 23 -1.24 -33.62 42.85
CA ILE A 23 -1.98 -33.74 44.12
C ILE A 23 -3.01 -32.62 44.29
N HIS A 24 -2.64 -31.36 44.03
CA HIS A 24 -3.58 -30.24 44.11
C HIS A 24 -4.69 -30.29 43.04
N GLN A 25 -4.46 -31.00 41.93
CA GLN A 25 -5.44 -31.18 40.85
C GLN A 25 -6.35 -32.41 41.05
N LEU A 26 -6.06 -33.26 42.03
CA LEU A 26 -6.94 -34.38 42.40
C LEU A 26 -8.17 -33.87 43.17
N PRO A 27 -9.32 -34.57 43.06
CA PRO A 27 -10.50 -34.25 43.86
C PRO A 27 -10.20 -34.39 45.35
N LYS A 28 -10.81 -33.54 46.19
CA LYS A 28 -10.56 -33.48 47.65
C LYS A 28 -10.67 -34.84 48.35
N SER A 29 -11.52 -35.74 47.85
CA SER A 29 -11.70 -37.10 48.38
C SER A 29 -10.51 -38.05 48.12
N LYS A 30 -9.63 -37.72 47.16
CA LYS A 30 -8.45 -38.53 46.77
C LYS A 30 -7.13 -37.82 47.05
N GLN A 31 -7.14 -36.72 47.80
CA GLN A 31 -5.93 -36.02 48.19
C GLN A 31 -5.24 -36.72 49.37
N PRO A 32 -3.90 -36.83 49.37
CA PRO A 32 -3.16 -37.37 50.49
C PRO A 32 -3.28 -36.45 51.71
N GLN A 33 -3.41 -37.06 52.89
CA GLN A 33 -3.36 -36.33 54.14
C GLN A 33 -1.92 -35.91 54.45
N LYS A 34 -1.79 -34.73 55.05
CA LYS A 34 -0.52 -34.25 55.61
C LYS A 34 -0.40 -34.79 57.03
N ALA A 35 0.71 -35.48 57.32
CA ALA A 35 1.10 -35.83 58.66
C ALA A 35 2.47 -35.21 58.92
N ASN A 36 2.58 -34.41 59.99
CA ASN A 36 3.82 -33.71 60.36
C ASN A 36 4.41 -32.88 59.21
N GLY A 37 3.55 -32.17 58.46
CA GLY A 37 3.96 -31.32 57.33
C GLY A 37 4.32 -32.08 56.04
N VAL A 38 4.35 -33.42 56.05
CA VAL A 38 4.69 -34.25 54.89
C VAL A 38 3.45 -34.97 54.38
N PHE A 39 3.26 -34.98 53.06
CA PHE A 39 2.20 -35.76 52.41
C PHE A 39 2.51 -37.26 52.49
N LYS A 40 1.61 -38.02 53.09
CA LYS A 40 1.66 -39.49 53.09
C LYS A 40 0.84 -40.03 51.92
N ILE A 41 1.51 -40.64 50.95
CA ILE A 41 0.87 -41.22 49.77
C ILE A 41 0.53 -42.68 50.08
N THR A 42 -0.76 -42.95 50.25
CA THR A 42 -1.29 -44.32 50.34
C THR A 42 -1.48 -44.91 48.94
N SER A 43 -1.59 -46.23 48.84
CA SER A 43 -1.76 -46.93 47.55
C SER A 43 -2.93 -46.39 46.71
N ASN A 44 -4.04 -46.00 47.35
CA ASN A 44 -5.20 -45.40 46.67
C ASN A 44 -4.89 -44.03 46.07
N VAL A 45 -4.13 -43.20 46.79
CA VAL A 45 -3.71 -41.88 46.30
C VAL A 45 -2.69 -42.04 45.17
N GLU A 46 -1.76 -42.99 45.30
CA GLU A 46 -0.80 -43.33 44.26
C GLU A 46 -1.50 -43.74 42.96
N ALA A 47 -2.51 -44.61 43.05
CA ALA A 47 -3.33 -45.01 41.90
C ALA A 47 -4.05 -43.80 41.26
N ALA A 48 -4.58 -42.88 42.08
CA ALA A 48 -5.21 -41.66 41.59
C ALA A 48 -4.22 -40.73 40.88
N ILE A 49 -3.00 -40.58 41.40
CA ILE A 49 -1.93 -39.79 40.77
C ILE A 49 -1.54 -40.40 39.41
N ARG A 50 -1.31 -41.71 39.35
CA ARG A 50 -0.96 -42.41 38.10
C ARG A 50 -2.06 -42.29 37.04
N GLU A 51 -3.32 -42.45 37.44
CA GLU A 51 -4.46 -42.30 36.53
C GLU A 51 -4.62 -40.85 36.03
N TYR A 52 -4.39 -39.87 36.90
CA TYR A 52 -4.39 -38.46 36.50
C TYR A 52 -3.30 -38.17 35.47
N MET A 53 -2.08 -38.69 35.68
CA MET A 53 -0.97 -38.51 34.74
C MET A 53 -1.29 -39.13 33.37
N ARG A 54 -1.83 -40.35 33.36
CA ARG A 54 -2.24 -41.07 32.14
C ARG A 54 -3.31 -40.32 31.35
N THR A 55 -4.32 -39.79 32.04
CA THR A 55 -5.44 -39.06 31.41
C THR A 55 -5.05 -37.63 30.99
N SER A 56 -4.22 -36.94 31.78
CA SER A 56 -3.73 -35.59 31.47
C SER A 56 -2.85 -35.57 30.21
N HIS A 57 -2.00 -36.59 30.02
CA HIS A 57 -1.22 -36.73 28.79
C HIS A 57 -2.08 -37.00 27.56
N ARG A 58 -3.17 -37.78 27.69
CA ARG A 58 -4.13 -37.99 26.61
C ARG A 58 -4.92 -36.72 26.25
N LYS A 59 -5.27 -35.89 27.23
CA LYS A 59 -5.99 -34.62 27.00
C LYS A 59 -5.14 -33.57 26.28
N LYS A 60 -3.82 -33.59 26.41
CA LYS A 60 -2.95 -32.68 25.63
C LYS A 60 -2.93 -33.01 24.14
N ALA A 61 -3.15 -34.27 23.75
CA ALA A 61 -3.21 -34.68 22.35
C ALA A 61 -4.56 -34.36 21.67
N THR A 62 -5.60 -34.02 22.44
CA THR A 62 -6.97 -33.76 21.93
C THR A 62 -7.47 -32.34 22.20
N LYS A 63 -6.61 -31.42 22.65
CA LYS A 63 -6.96 -29.99 22.64
C LYS A 63 -6.95 -29.47 21.21
N GLN A 64 -8.09 -29.62 20.55
CA GLN A 64 -8.47 -28.79 19.41
C GLN A 64 -8.19 -27.32 19.77
N PRO A 65 -7.54 -26.55 18.88
CA PRO A 65 -7.24 -25.15 19.16
C PRO A 65 -8.55 -24.39 19.40
N ASP A 66 -8.55 -23.68 20.52
CA ASP A 66 -9.64 -22.85 21.00
C ASP A 66 -10.14 -21.91 19.88
N ASN A 67 -11.46 -21.79 19.69
CA ASN A 67 -12.12 -20.98 18.65
C ASN A 67 -11.67 -19.51 18.61
N SER A 68 -10.97 -19.04 19.65
CA SER A 68 -10.31 -17.74 19.75
C SER A 68 -9.20 -17.54 18.72
N SER A 69 -8.49 -18.60 18.29
CA SER A 69 -7.54 -18.50 17.17
C SER A 69 -8.26 -18.21 15.86
N SER A 70 -9.47 -18.76 15.67
CA SER A 70 -10.27 -18.54 14.47
C SER A 70 -10.79 -17.10 14.36
N SER A 71 -11.17 -16.45 15.47
CA SER A 71 -11.66 -15.06 15.42
C SER A 71 -10.56 -14.05 15.08
N VAL A 72 -9.36 -14.22 15.65
CA VAL A 72 -8.19 -13.36 15.36
C VAL A 72 -7.75 -13.54 13.91
N VAL A 73 -7.67 -14.79 13.42
CA VAL A 73 -7.32 -15.07 12.02
C VAL A 73 -8.35 -14.47 11.05
N ARG A 74 -9.65 -14.55 11.35
CA ARG A 74 -10.70 -13.91 10.52
C ARG A 74 -10.59 -12.39 10.51
N LEU A 75 -10.23 -11.77 11.64
CA LEU A 75 -10.05 -10.32 11.71
C LEU A 75 -8.82 -9.88 10.91
N GLN A 76 -7.72 -10.64 11.00
CA GLN A 76 -6.52 -10.41 10.21
C GLN A 76 -6.82 -10.54 8.71
N GLN A 77 -7.57 -11.57 8.29
CA GLN A 77 -7.96 -11.73 6.90
C GLN A 77 -8.78 -10.54 6.39
N ARG A 78 -9.78 -10.06 7.15
CA ARG A 78 -10.54 -8.86 6.77
C ARG A 78 -9.68 -7.61 6.64
N TYR A 79 -8.64 -7.49 7.46
CA TYR A 79 -7.71 -6.37 7.40
C TYR A 79 -6.83 -6.45 6.14
N ILE A 80 -6.36 -7.65 5.80
CA ILE A 80 -5.63 -7.92 4.56
C ILE A 80 -6.51 -7.57 3.35
N ASP A 81 -7.74 -8.10 3.29
CA ASP A 81 -8.66 -7.84 2.18
C ASP A 81 -8.93 -6.32 2.00
N LYS A 82 -9.07 -5.59 3.10
CA LYS A 82 -9.25 -4.13 3.08
C LYS A 82 -8.00 -3.40 2.56
N LEU A 83 -6.81 -3.85 2.96
CA LEU A 83 -5.55 -3.27 2.48
C LEU A 83 -5.35 -3.53 0.98
N GLU A 84 -5.67 -4.73 0.51
CA GLU A 84 -5.63 -5.07 -0.92
C GLU A 84 -6.58 -4.20 -1.73
N GLN A 85 -7.83 -4.03 -1.28
CA GLN A 85 -8.78 -3.11 -1.93
C GLN A 85 -8.27 -1.66 -1.99
N GLN A 86 -7.60 -1.21 -0.92
CA GLN A 86 -7.02 0.14 -0.89
C GLN A 86 -5.82 0.28 -1.81
N LEU A 87 -5.03 -0.77 -1.99
CA LEU A 87 -3.92 -0.80 -2.95
C LEU A 87 -4.46 -0.72 -4.38
N ASP A 88 -5.43 -1.58 -4.73
CA ASP A 88 -6.03 -1.60 -6.06
C ASP A 88 -6.63 -0.24 -6.45
N GLU A 89 -7.33 0.41 -5.52
CA GLU A 89 -7.91 1.74 -5.76
C GLU A 89 -6.82 2.81 -5.93
N LYS A 90 -5.73 2.73 -5.16
CA LYS A 90 -4.59 3.66 -5.32
C LYS A 90 -3.89 3.46 -6.65
N ASP A 91 -3.66 2.22 -7.07
CA ASP A 91 -3.02 1.92 -8.35
C ASP A 91 -3.87 2.41 -9.54
N ARG A 92 -5.20 2.30 -9.45
CA ARG A 92 -6.11 2.90 -10.44
C ARG A 92 -6.01 4.42 -10.48
N GLN A 93 -5.96 5.08 -9.32
CA GLN A 93 -5.81 6.53 -9.25
C GLN A 93 -4.46 6.99 -9.82
N ILE A 94 -3.38 6.27 -9.51
CA ILE A 94 -2.04 6.53 -10.07
C ILE A 94 -2.07 6.40 -11.59
N SER A 95 -2.68 5.33 -12.12
CA SER A 95 -2.78 5.10 -13.56
C SER A 95 -3.53 6.24 -14.26
N LYS A 96 -4.66 6.67 -13.69
CA LYS A 96 -5.43 7.81 -14.22
C LYS A 96 -4.64 9.12 -14.20
N LEU A 97 -3.90 9.40 -13.12
CA LEU A 97 -3.06 10.58 -13.03
C LEU A 97 -1.90 10.54 -14.05
N GLN A 98 -1.34 9.36 -14.31
CA GLN A 98 -0.31 9.19 -15.34
C GLN A 98 -0.86 9.45 -16.74
N GLU A 99 -2.05 8.95 -17.06
CA GLU A 99 -2.73 9.24 -18.33
C GLU A 99 -2.96 10.74 -18.51
N GLN A 100 -3.49 11.42 -17.48
CA GLN A 100 -3.67 12.88 -17.51
C GLN A 100 -2.35 13.64 -17.69
N ASN A 101 -1.27 13.17 -17.06
CA ASN A 101 0.04 13.79 -17.22
C ASN A 101 0.58 13.64 -18.65
N ILE A 102 0.38 12.47 -19.26
CA ILE A 102 0.73 12.24 -20.67
C ILE A 102 -0.08 13.16 -21.59
N GLU A 103 -1.38 13.33 -21.34
CA GLU A 103 -2.22 14.26 -22.11
C GLU A 103 -1.75 15.72 -21.95
N ASN A 104 -1.46 16.15 -20.72
CA ASN A 104 -0.94 17.49 -20.46
C ASN A 104 0.40 17.73 -21.15
N GLN A 105 1.32 16.75 -21.13
CA GLN A 105 2.59 16.86 -21.84
C GLN A 105 2.38 17.03 -23.35
N LYS A 106 1.46 16.27 -23.95
CA LYS A 106 1.11 16.43 -25.37
C LYS A 106 0.57 17.82 -25.69
N LEU A 107 -0.30 18.36 -24.82
CA LEU A 107 -0.85 19.72 -25.00
C LEU A 107 0.26 20.77 -24.88
N ILE A 108 1.18 20.62 -23.93
CA ILE A 108 2.33 21.50 -23.78
C ILE A 108 3.22 21.44 -25.03
N ASP A 109 3.50 20.24 -25.56
CA ASP A 109 4.31 20.08 -26.77
C ASP A 109 3.63 20.74 -27.98
N GLN A 110 2.30 20.62 -28.11
CA GLN A 110 1.53 21.29 -29.16
C GLN A 110 1.58 22.82 -29.05
N GLU A 111 1.43 23.35 -27.83
CA GLU A 111 1.51 24.79 -27.57
C GLU A 111 2.91 25.34 -27.88
N GLN A 112 3.97 24.60 -27.52
CA GLN A 112 5.34 24.96 -27.86
C GLN A 112 5.58 25.00 -29.37
N GLN A 113 5.06 24.01 -30.11
CA GLN A 113 5.15 24.00 -31.58
C GLN A 113 4.42 25.18 -32.19
N LEU A 114 3.20 25.48 -31.72
CA LEU A 114 2.42 26.61 -32.19
C LEU A 114 3.14 27.95 -31.91
N HIS A 115 3.71 28.11 -30.72
CA HIS A 115 4.50 29.29 -30.38
C HIS A 115 5.72 29.48 -31.28
N LEU A 116 6.42 28.40 -31.66
CA LEU A 116 7.54 28.49 -32.59
C LEU A 116 7.08 28.97 -33.98
N VAL A 117 6.00 28.40 -34.51
CA VAL A 117 5.41 28.79 -35.80
C VAL A 117 4.94 30.25 -35.76
N ASP A 118 4.30 30.68 -34.69
CA ASP A 118 3.85 32.06 -34.53
C ASP A 118 5.04 33.03 -34.44
N GLN A 119 6.12 32.66 -33.73
CA GLN A 119 7.34 33.46 -33.69
C GLN A 119 8.02 33.57 -35.06
N GLU A 120 8.05 32.50 -35.86
CA GLU A 120 8.55 32.53 -37.23
C GLU A 120 7.72 33.47 -38.10
N ARG A 121 6.39 33.35 -38.04
CA ARG A 121 5.46 34.22 -38.76
C ARG A 121 5.57 35.69 -38.33
N ILE A 122 5.73 35.96 -37.04
CA ILE A 122 5.95 37.32 -36.53
C ILE A 122 7.25 37.89 -37.09
N LYS A 123 8.35 37.12 -37.11
CA LYS A 123 9.62 37.55 -37.70
C LYS A 123 9.47 37.89 -39.20
N GLU A 124 8.72 37.09 -39.95
CA GLU A 124 8.42 37.36 -41.37
C GLU A 124 7.63 38.66 -41.57
N ILE A 125 6.72 38.99 -40.65
CA ILE A 125 5.90 40.20 -40.69
C ILE A 125 6.67 41.45 -40.21
N GLU A 126 7.47 41.32 -39.15
CA GLU A 126 8.26 42.41 -38.56
C GLU A 126 9.49 42.77 -39.42
N TRP A 127 10.07 41.79 -40.12
CA TRP A 127 11.13 41.97 -41.11
C TRP A 127 10.69 41.51 -42.51
N PRO A 128 9.83 42.28 -43.20
CA PRO A 128 9.39 41.94 -44.55
C PRO A 128 10.48 42.14 -45.63
N GLU A 129 11.76 42.24 -45.27
CA GLU A 129 12.79 42.72 -46.19
C GLU A 129 13.55 41.63 -46.98
N LYS A 130 13.43 41.78 -48.31
CA LYS A 130 14.29 41.30 -49.42
C LYS A 130 13.81 40.07 -50.22
N GLN A 131 12.55 40.06 -50.63
CA GLN A 131 12.10 39.34 -51.85
C GLN A 131 11.82 40.30 -53.03
N ASN A 132 12.44 41.48 -53.04
CA ASN A 132 12.50 42.33 -54.23
C ASN A 132 13.88 42.96 -54.34
N ASN A 133 14.78 42.34 -55.10
CA ASN A 133 15.68 43.12 -55.95
C ASN A 133 16.16 42.30 -57.16
N PRO A 134 16.37 42.96 -58.31
CA PRO A 134 16.07 42.44 -59.63
C PRO A 134 17.32 41.86 -60.28
N THR A 135 17.17 40.80 -61.08
CA THR A 135 18.24 40.31 -61.93
C THR A 135 17.79 40.29 -63.39
N SER A 136 18.40 41.22 -64.13
CA SER A 136 18.75 41.23 -65.55
C SER A 136 17.66 41.37 -66.63
N LYS A 137 17.70 42.56 -67.24
CA LYS A 137 17.82 42.87 -68.69
C LYS A 137 16.77 42.28 -69.65
N GLU A 138 15.92 43.18 -70.18
CA GLU A 138 15.64 43.37 -71.61
C GLU A 138 14.87 44.71 -71.75
N THR A 139 15.47 45.73 -72.37
CA THR A 139 15.28 46.12 -73.78
C THR A 139 14.05 47.03 -73.99
N ARG A 140 14.37 48.32 -74.17
CA ARG A 140 13.72 49.36 -75.00
C ARG A 140 12.30 49.87 -74.67
N GLU A 141 12.28 51.21 -74.76
CA GLU A 141 11.23 52.09 -75.32
C GLU A 141 10.15 52.68 -74.38
N GLU A 142 10.37 53.98 -74.13
CA GLU A 142 9.45 55.12 -74.32
C GLU A 142 8.15 55.27 -73.49
N THR A 143 8.16 56.40 -72.76
CA THR A 143 7.04 57.33 -72.50
C THR A 143 5.87 56.86 -71.62
N THR A 144 5.70 57.48 -70.45
CA THR A 144 4.78 58.63 -70.25
C THR A 144 4.68 59.01 -68.77
N ASP A 145 4.53 60.31 -68.58
CA ASP A 145 4.28 61.07 -67.36
C ASP A 145 3.00 60.60 -66.61
N ASN A 146 3.06 60.45 -65.28
CA ASN A 146 1.96 60.85 -64.39
C ASN A 146 2.32 60.71 -62.89
N GLN A 147 2.40 61.86 -62.22
CA GLN A 147 2.32 61.97 -60.77
C GLN A 147 0.90 61.61 -60.29
N GLN A 148 0.77 60.71 -59.29
CA GLN A 148 -0.47 60.60 -58.52
C GLN A 148 -0.21 60.37 -57.02
N LYS A 149 -0.22 61.51 -56.31
CA LYS A 149 -0.70 61.79 -54.94
C LYS A 149 -0.77 60.62 -53.95
N GLU A 150 0.09 60.71 -52.94
CA GLU A 150 -0.02 59.97 -51.68
C GLU A 150 -1.41 60.13 -51.05
N GLN A 151 -2.15 59.03 -50.94
CA GLN A 151 -3.33 58.94 -50.08
C GLN A 151 -2.86 58.63 -48.65
N PRO A 152 -3.34 59.35 -47.62
CA PRO A 152 -2.98 59.03 -46.24
C PRO A 152 -3.58 57.68 -45.86
N LYS A 153 -2.71 56.73 -45.52
CA LYS A 153 -3.08 55.41 -44.99
C LYS A 153 -3.78 55.61 -43.64
N ASN A 154 -5.09 55.83 -43.65
CA ASN A 154 -5.89 55.76 -42.44
C ASN A 154 -5.92 54.29 -42.00
N GLY A 155 -5.05 53.97 -41.04
CA GLY A 155 -4.88 52.63 -40.49
C GLY A 155 -6.18 52.05 -39.93
N PHE A 156 -6.27 50.72 -39.98
CA PHE A 156 -7.41 49.90 -39.57
C PHE A 156 -8.05 50.33 -38.23
N PHE A 157 -7.23 50.73 -37.25
CA PHE A 157 -7.68 51.19 -35.94
C PHE A 157 -8.46 52.50 -35.97
N LYS A 158 -8.11 53.45 -36.85
CA LYS A 158 -8.86 54.71 -37.00
C LYS A 158 -10.26 54.45 -37.59
N ARG A 159 -10.42 53.37 -38.33
CA ARG A 159 -11.69 52.95 -38.94
C ARG A 159 -12.60 52.17 -37.98
N LEU A 160 -12.03 51.52 -36.97
CA LEU A 160 -12.77 50.76 -35.95
C LEU A 160 -13.11 51.57 -34.71
N PHE A 161 -12.28 52.55 -34.35
CA PHE A 161 -12.40 53.27 -33.07
C PHE A 161 -12.37 54.80 -33.20
N GLY A 162 -12.29 55.34 -34.42
CA GLY A 162 -12.40 56.78 -34.65
C GLY A 162 -13.85 57.23 -34.56
N LYS A 163 -14.17 58.10 -33.59
CA LYS A 163 -15.40 58.90 -33.58
C LYS A 163 -15.38 59.97 -34.65
#